data_AF-A0AAW6HPQ8-F1
#
_entry.id   AF-A0AAW6HPQ8-F1
#
_cell.length_a   1.000
_cell.length_b   1.000
_cell.length_c   1.000
_cell.angle_alpha   90.00
_cell.angle_beta   90.00
_cell.angle_gamma   90.00
#
_symmetry.space_group_name_H-M   'P 1'
#
loop_
_entity.id
_entity.type
_entity.pdbx_description
1 polymer ?
#
loop_
_entity_poly.entity_id
_entity_poly.type
_entity_poly.pdbx_seq_one_letter_code
_entity_poly.pdbx_strand_id
1 'polypeptide(L)' 'MKVRIKNVTGSTGNEWLLWELKKEAGVKEGDIVEGKFNPLNKAVDFTRGTTECVAWLGETCEEVKD' A
#
# COMPACT_ATOMS: atom_id res chain seq x y z
N MET A 1 6.71 7.41 6.25
CA MET A 1 7.39 6.63 5.18
C MET A 1 6.61 6.83 3.91
N LYS A 2 7.30 7.18 2.81
CA LYS A 2 6.70 7.41 1.50
C LYS A 2 6.84 6.14 0.66
N VAL A 3 5.72 5.63 0.15
CA VAL A 3 5.69 4.40 -0.65
C VAL A 3 4.87 4.58 -1.92
N ARG A 4 5.21 3.81 -2.96
CA ARG A 4 4.42 3.68 -4.17
C ARG A 4 3.63 2.37 -4.10
N ILE A 5 2.32 2.46 -4.29
CA ILE A 5 1.42 1.31 -4.33
C ILE A 5 1.65 0.54 -5.63
N LYS A 6 1.89 -0.76 -5.55
CA LYS A 6 2.11 -1.65 -6.71
C LYS A 6 2.12 -3.10 -6.28
N ASN A 7 1.90 -4.02 -7.22
CA ASN A 7 2.17 -5.43 -6.96
C ASN A 7 3.67 -5.71 -7.12
N VAL A 8 4.42 -5.73 -6.02
CA VAL A 8 5.88 -5.92 -6.06
C VAL A 8 6.25 -7.35 -6.46
N THR A 9 5.50 -8.35 -6.01
CA THR A 9 5.80 -9.77 -6.23
C THR A 9 5.15 -10.33 -7.50
N GLY A 10 4.18 -9.62 -8.08
CA GLY A 10 3.35 -10.13 -9.18
C GLY A 10 2.38 -11.23 -8.74
N SER A 11 2.09 -11.36 -7.44
CA SER A 11 1.22 -12.42 -6.94
C SER A 11 -0.26 -12.07 -7.13
N THR A 12 -1.09 -13.07 -7.42
CA THR A 12 -2.56 -12.91 -7.50
C THR A 12 -3.18 -12.50 -6.15
N GLY A 13 -2.56 -12.91 -5.03
CA GLY A 13 -2.98 -12.46 -3.70
C GLY A 13 -2.84 -10.95 -3.54
N ASN A 14 -1.73 -10.38 -4.01
CA ASN A 14 -1.51 -8.93 -3.95
C ASN A 14 -2.42 -8.17 -4.91
N GLU A 15 -2.76 -8.73 -6.08
CA GLU A 15 -3.78 -8.13 -6.97
C GLU A 15 -5.13 -7.99 -6.27
N TRP A 16 -5.52 -9.00 -5.50
CA TRP A 16 -6.77 -8.96 -4.73
C TRP A 16 -6.73 -7.92 -3.61
N LEU A 17 -5.64 -7.86 -2.83
CA LEU A 17 -5.47 -6.83 -1.79
C LEU A 17 -5.48 -5.41 -2.37
N LEU A 18 -4.82 -5.19 -3.50
CA LEU A 18 -4.82 -3.90 -4.19
C LEU A 18 -6.19 -3.55 -4.77
N TRP A 19 -6.97 -4.54 -5.22
CA TRP A 19 -8.34 -4.34 -5.64
C TRP A 19 -9.23 -3.87 -4.48
N GLU A 20 -9.08 -4.44 -3.28
CA GLU A 20 -9.81 -3.99 -2.08
C GLU A 20 -9.45 -2.54 -1.70
N LEU A 21 -8.15 -2.23 -1.66
CA LEU A 21 -7.65 -0.87 -1.43
C LEU A 21 -8.25 0.14 -2.42
N LYS A 22 -8.35 -0.24 -3.70
CA LYS A 22 -8.98 0.58 -4.73
C LYS A 22 -10.48 0.73 -4.50
N LYS A 23 -11.17 -0.35 -4.13
CA LYS A 23 -12.62 -0.35 -3.94
C LYS A 23 -13.05 0.47 -2.73
N GLU A 24 -12.36 0.32 -1.60
CA GLU A 24 -12.75 0.91 -0.31
C GLU A 24 -12.14 2.31 -0.06
N ALA A 25 -10.98 2.59 -0.64
CA ALA A 25 -10.25 3.84 -0.40
C ALA A 25 -9.91 4.63 -1.69
N GLY A 26 -10.18 4.06 -2.87
CA GLY A 26 -9.84 4.71 -4.15
C GLY A 26 -8.34 4.77 -4.43
N VAL A 27 -7.52 4.01 -3.68
CA VAL A 27 -6.07 3.95 -3.83
C VAL A 27 -5.72 3.05 -5.02
N LYS A 28 -4.91 3.56 -5.94
CA LYS A 28 -4.59 2.87 -7.20
C LYS A 28 -3.10 2.51 -7.26
N GLU A 29 -2.78 1.49 -8.06
CA GLU A 29 -1.41 1.22 -8.43
C GLU A 29 -0.76 2.46 -9.08
N GLY A 30 0.46 2.77 -8.65
CA GLY A 30 1.19 3.98 -9.00
C GLY A 30 1.02 5.14 -8.01
N ASP A 31 -0.03 5.15 -7.18
CA ASP A 31 -0.23 6.20 -6.18
C ASP A 31 0.95 6.23 -5.21
N ILE A 32 1.37 7.45 -4.86
CA ILE A 32 2.34 7.68 -3.79
C ILE A 32 1.57 8.07 -2.54
N VAL A 33 1.78 7.32 -1.46
CA VAL A 33 1.17 7.56 -0.16
C VAL A 33 2.23 7.72 0.90
N GLU A 34 1.92 8.51 1.92
CA GLU A 34 2.76 8.64 3.11
C GLU A 34 2.02 8.07 4.31
N GLY A 35 2.69 7.19 5.06
CA GLY A 35 2.10 6.50 6.20
C GLY A 35 3.10 6.19 7.31
N LYS A 36 2.58 5.66 8.41
CA LYS A 36 3.37 5.18 9.55
C LYS A 36 3.86 3.78 9.25
N PHE A 37 5.17 3.57 9.30
CA PHE A 37 5.76 2.24 9.08
C PHE A 37 5.72 1.40 10.36
N ASN A 38 5.25 0.17 10.25
CA ASN A 38 5.29 -0.86 11.27
C ASN A 38 6.33 -1.92 10.89
N PRO A 39 7.49 -1.98 11.59
CA PRO A 39 8.56 -2.91 11.24
C PRO A 39 8.25 -4.38 11.55
N LEU A 40 7.27 -4.67 12.42
CA LEU A 40 6.95 -6.04 12.85
C LEU A 40 6.37 -6.88 11.71
N ASN A 41 5.51 -6.28 10.89
CA ASN A 41 4.84 -6.92 9.76
C ASN A 41 5.20 -6.25 8.42
N LYS A 42 6.14 -5.30 8.42
CA LYS A 42 6.52 -4.50 7.25
C LYS A 42 5.35 -3.76 6.61
N ALA A 43 4.37 -3.34 7.41
CA ALA A 43 3.22 -2.60 6.92
C ALA A 43 3.44 -1.08 6.96
N VAL A 44 2.73 -0.37 6.11
CA VAL A 44 2.60 1.08 6.10
C VAL A 44 1.12 1.39 6.29
N ASP A 45 0.81 1.90 7.47
CA ASP A 45 -0.54 2.32 7.86
C ASP A 45 -0.76 3.78 7.44
N PHE A 46 -1.85 4.05 6.73
CA PHE A 46 -2.20 5.41 6.28
C PHE A 46 -3.72 5.59 6.21
N THR A 47 -4.16 6.83 6.00
CA THR A 47 -5.59 7.16 5.90
C THR A 47 -5.87 7.83 4.57
N ARG A 48 -6.98 7.47 3.93
CA ARG A 48 -7.48 8.11 2.70
C ARG A 48 -8.93 8.53 2.94
N GLY A 49 -9.15 9.82 3.12
CA GLY A 49 -10.46 10.32 3.56
C GLY A 49 -10.78 9.81 4.97
N THR A 50 -11.85 9.03 5.12
CA THR A 50 -12.24 8.39 6.39
C THR A 50 -11.85 6.91 6.47
N THR A 51 -11.17 6.37 5.44
CA THR A 51 -10.81 4.95 5.36
C THR A 51 -9.39 4.73 5.85
N GLU A 52 -9.23 3.87 6.86
CA GLU A 52 -7.93 3.36 7.29
C GLU A 52 -7.42 2.31 6.29
N CYS A 53 -6.16 2.46 5.88
CA CYS A 53 -5.55 1.68 4.82
C CYS A 53 -4.24 1.09 5.32
N VAL A 54 -3.90 -0.09 4.80
CA VAL A 54 -2.64 -0.75 5.07
C VAL A 54 -2.05 -1.27 3.77
N ALA A 55 -0.75 -1.04 3.55
CA ALA A 55 0.01 -1.62 2.45
C ALA A 55 1.29 -2.26 2.98
N TRP A 56 1.75 -3.35 2.38
CA TRP A 56 2.90 -4.13 2.84
C TRP A 56 4.11 -3.88 1.97
N LEU A 57 5.20 -3.44 2.60
CA LEU A 57 6.45 -3.10 1.94
C LEU A 57 7.12 -4.35 1.37
N GLY A 58 7.37 -4.34 0.07
CA GLY A 58 7.89 -5.49 -0.68
C GLY A 58 6.80 -6.42 -1.20
N GLU A 59 5.53 -6.14 -0.93
CA GLU A 59 4.38 -6.93 -1.40
C GLU A 59 3.39 -6.05 -2.19
N THR A 60 2.68 -5.16 -1.52
CA THR A 60 1.68 -4.25 -2.12
C THR A 60 2.17 -2.80 -2.24
N CYS A 61 3.40 -2.50 -1.79
CA CYS A 61 4.05 -1.23 -2.05
C CYS A 61 5.59 -1.34 -2.04
N GLU A 62 6.26 -0.36 -2.64
CA GLU A 62 7.72 -0.18 -2.57
C GLU A 62 8.07 1.18 -1.95
N GLU A 63 9.21 1.27 -1.28
CA GLU A 63 9.72 2.54 -0.75
C GLU A 63 10.09 3.49 -1.90
N VAL A 64 9.68 4.76 -1.76
CA VAL A 64 10.14 5.83 -2.64
C VAL A 64 11.34 6.50 -1.97
N LYS A 65 12.53 6.32 -2.55
CA LYS A 65 13.72 7.06 -2.15
C LYS A 65 13.74 8.41 -2.89
N ASP A 66 14.08 9.47 -2.16
CA ASP A 66 14.35 10.78 -2.75
C ASP A 66 15.67 10.77 -3.55
#